data_AF-A0A7K2W8H1-F1
#
_entry.id   AF-A0A7K2W8H1-F1
#
_cell.length_a   1.000
_cell.length_b   1.000
_cell.length_c   1.000
_cell.angle_alpha   90.00
_cell.angle_beta   90.00
_cell.angle_gamma   90.00
#
_symmetry.space_group_name_H-M   'P 1'
#
loop_
_entity.id
_entity.type
_entity.pdbx_description
1 polymer ?
#
loop_
_entity_poly.entity_id
_entity_poly.type
_entity_poly.pdbx_seq_one_letter_code
_entity_poly.pdbx_strand_id
1 'polypeptide(L)'
;MINQHPGDLSVLDHDGRRLLVGNDPVRLAMAAGRTSTRTSCFVVDGTKDGGAVLCMGPPVAVEGRQATPGDAWQQELYQKTVSDRPCLEWTVRAFAAGRLALAGGTHQDGSPIVLVDGHPTPLGGRRLG
;
A
#
# COMPACT_ATOMS: atom_id res chain seq x y z
N MET A 1 -11.20 -10.66 3.74
CA MET A 1 -9.81 -11.18 3.67
C MET A 1 -8.87 -10.00 3.54
N ILE A 2 -7.70 -10.03 4.19
CA ILE A 2 -6.67 -8.99 4.09
C ILE A 2 -5.50 -9.53 3.27
N ASN A 3 -4.89 -8.72 2.41
CA ASN A 3 -3.68 -9.04 1.67
C ASN A 3 -2.63 -7.92 1.80
N GLN A 4 -1.37 -8.24 1.48
CA GLN A 4 -0.28 -7.28 1.34
C GLN A 4 0.12 -7.13 -0.12
N HIS A 5 0.49 -5.91 -0.49
CA HIS A 5 1.00 -5.58 -1.81
C HIS A 5 2.26 -4.71 -1.70
N PRO A 6 3.36 -5.02 -2.41
CA PRO A 6 4.62 -4.28 -2.27
C PRO A 6 4.63 -2.92 -3.01
N GLY A 7 3.50 -2.45 -3.54
CA GLY A 7 3.32 -1.13 -4.11
C GLY A 7 2.58 -0.15 -3.19
N ASP A 8 2.81 1.15 -3.40
CA ASP A 8 1.99 2.22 -2.82
C ASP A 8 0.66 2.32 -3.60
N LEU A 9 -0.39 1.72 -3.06
CA LEU A 9 -1.72 1.68 -3.69
C LEU A 9 -2.46 3.03 -3.61
N SER A 10 -1.86 4.07 -3.00
CA SER A 10 -2.39 5.44 -3.05
C SER A 10 -1.89 6.24 -4.26
N VAL A 11 -0.96 5.68 -5.04
CA VAL A 11 -0.45 6.32 -6.26
C VAL A 11 -1.43 6.10 -7.41
N LEU A 12 -2.06 7.19 -7.84
CA LEU A 12 -3.06 7.20 -8.92
C LEU A 12 -2.48 7.81 -10.21
N ASP A 13 -3.08 7.44 -11.34
CA ASP A 13 -2.96 8.15 -12.61
C ASP A 13 -3.92 9.36 -12.68
N HIS A 14 -3.94 10.03 -13.84
CA HIS A 14 -4.80 11.20 -14.08
C HIS A 14 -6.29 10.86 -14.11
N ASP A 15 -6.66 9.60 -14.37
CA ASP A 15 -8.03 9.10 -14.37
C ASP A 15 -8.46 8.61 -12.98
N GLY A 16 -7.58 8.70 -11.97
CA GLY A 16 -7.84 8.21 -10.62
C GLY A 16 -7.63 6.69 -10.45
N ARG A 17 -7.00 6.00 -11.40
CA ARG A 17 -6.72 4.56 -11.29
C ARG A 17 -5.37 4.31 -10.62
N ARG A 18 -5.28 3.26 -9.79
CA ARG A 18 -4.03 2.87 -9.13
C ARG A 18 -2.97 2.44 -10.15
N LEU A 19 -1.79 3.05 -10.08
CA LEU A 19 -0.68 2.78 -11.02
C LEU A 19 0.14 1.55 -10.65
N LEU A 20 0.29 1.30 -9.35
CA LEU A 20 1.23 0.30 -8.83
C LEU A 20 0.50 -0.99 -8.45
N VAL A 21 -0.39 -1.51 -9.30
CA VAL A 21 -1.13 -2.77 -9.09
C VAL A 21 -0.50 -3.94 -9.84
N GLY A 22 -0.74 -5.17 -9.38
CA GLY A 22 -0.28 -6.37 -10.06
C GLY A 22 1.21 -6.65 -9.90
N ASN A 23 1.84 -7.08 -11.00
CA ASN A 23 3.20 -7.61 -10.94
C ASN A 23 4.24 -6.49 -11.01
N ASP A 24 5.40 -6.73 -10.38
CA ASP A 24 6.55 -5.82 -10.34
C ASP A 24 6.26 -4.38 -9.88
N PRO A 25 5.40 -4.12 -8.87
CA PRO A 25 5.02 -2.76 -8.50
C PRO A 25 6.21 -1.93 -8.00
N VAL A 26 7.21 -2.58 -7.39
CA VAL A 26 8.45 -1.94 -6.92
C VAL A 26 9.26 -1.43 -8.11
N ARG A 27 9.46 -2.26 -9.14
CA ARG A 27 10.18 -1.86 -10.36
C ARG A 27 9.44 -0.76 -11.11
N LEU A 28 8.12 -0.84 -11.20
CA LEU A 28 7.28 0.19 -11.82
C LEU A 28 7.40 1.54 -11.08
N ALA A 29 7.39 1.52 -9.74
CA ALA A 29 7.59 2.72 -8.93
C ALA A 29 8.97 3.35 -9.20
N MET A 30 10.04 2.53 -9.20
CA MET A 30 11.39 2.99 -9.49
C MET A 30 11.52 3.55 -10.92
N ALA A 31 10.91 2.88 -11.91
CA ALA A 31 10.90 3.32 -13.31
C ALA A 31 10.15 4.66 -13.49
N ALA A 32 9.13 4.90 -12.67
CA ALA A 32 8.41 6.17 -12.60
C ALA A 32 9.18 7.27 -11.82
N GLY A 33 10.45 7.05 -11.46
CA GLY A 33 11.29 8.02 -10.77
C GLY A 33 10.95 8.22 -9.29
N ARG A 34 10.19 7.30 -8.67
CA ARG A 34 9.90 7.38 -7.24
C ARG A 34 11.18 7.13 -6.44
N THR A 35 11.46 8.00 -5.48
CA THR A 35 12.65 7.94 -4.62
C THR A 35 12.49 7.00 -3.41
N SER A 36 11.27 6.51 -3.18
CA SER A 36 10.95 5.53 -2.14
C SER A 36 9.86 4.58 -2.60
N THR A 37 9.88 3.35 -2.09
CA THR A 37 8.81 2.36 -2.23
C THR A 37 8.20 2.05 -0.87
N ARG A 38 7.01 1.44 -0.83
CA ARG A 38 6.35 1.02 0.42
C ARG A 38 5.30 -0.05 0.14
N THR A 39 4.82 -0.65 1.22
CA THR A 39 3.85 -1.76 1.21
C THR A 39 2.48 -1.28 1.62
N SER A 40 1.44 -1.80 0.97
CA SER A 40 0.05 -1.55 1.32
C SER A 40 -0.59 -2.84 1.85
N CYS A 41 -1.28 -2.77 3.00
CA CYS A 41 -2.23 -3.78 3.44
C CYS A 41 -3.65 -3.35 3.08
N PHE A 42 -4.43 -4.22 2.46
CA PHE A 42 -5.75 -3.87 1.95
C PHE A 42 -6.76 -5.02 2.08
N VAL A 43 -8.04 -4.68 2.02
CA VAL A 43 -9.14 -5.65 1.95
C VAL A 43 -9.25 -6.18 0.54
N VAL A 44 -9.21 -7.51 0.37
CA VAL A 44 -9.40 -8.13 -0.94
C VAL A 44 -10.88 -8.08 -1.33
N ASP A 45 -11.13 -7.69 -2.57
CA ASP A 45 -12.44 -7.70 -3.22
C ASP A 45 -12.36 -8.35 -4.61
N GLY A 46 -13.37 -8.16 -5.46
CA GLY A 46 -13.40 -8.70 -6.82
C GLY A 46 -12.46 -7.99 -7.81
N THR A 47 -11.69 -6.99 -7.37
CA THR A 47 -10.79 -6.21 -8.21
C THR A 47 -9.33 -6.60 -7.99
N LYS A 48 -8.46 -6.21 -8.92
CA LYS A 48 -7.01 -6.43 -8.82
C LYS A 48 -6.37 -5.33 -8.00
N ASP A 49 -6.02 -5.62 -6.75
CA ASP A 49 -5.40 -4.70 -5.79
C ASP A 49 -6.16 -3.36 -5.65
N GLY A 50 -7.49 -3.37 -5.83
CA GLY A 50 -8.34 -2.16 -5.82
C GLY A 50 -9.12 -1.94 -4.53
N GLY A 51 -9.18 -2.93 -3.64
CA GLY A 51 -9.93 -2.81 -2.39
C GLY A 51 -9.37 -1.80 -1.40
N ALA A 52 -10.11 -1.59 -0.31
CA ALA A 52 -9.84 -0.56 0.69
C ALA A 52 -8.46 -0.75 1.36
N VAL A 53 -7.58 0.25 1.25
CA VAL A 53 -6.25 0.21 1.88
C VAL A 53 -6.39 0.53 3.36
N LEU A 54 -6.02 -0.43 4.21
CA LEU A 54 -6.10 -0.36 5.66
C LEU A 54 -4.90 0.40 6.25
N CYS A 55 -3.72 0.10 5.72
CA CYS A 55 -2.45 0.60 6.24
C CYS A 55 -1.40 0.63 5.13
N MET A 56 -0.45 1.54 5.24
CA MET A 56 0.80 1.51 4.49
C MET A 56 2.01 1.53 5.42
N GLY A 57 3.01 0.73 5.08
CA GLY A 57 4.27 0.67 5.81
C GLY A 57 5.12 1.93 5.64
N PRO A 58 6.18 2.06 6.45
CA PRO A 58 7.18 3.10 6.29
C PRO A 58 7.74 3.17 4.86
N PRO A 59 8.02 4.37 4.33
CA PRO A 59 8.75 4.50 3.07
C PRO A 59 10.14 3.89 3.19
N VAL A 60 10.56 3.20 2.14
CA VAL A 60 11.89 2.61 1.99
C VAL A 60 12.58 3.32 0.85
N ALA A 61 13.68 4.03 1.16
CA ALA A 61 14.45 4.77 0.17
C ALA A 61 15.02 3.83 -0.89
N VAL A 62 15.05 4.29 -2.15
CA VAL A 62 15.60 3.54 -3.28
C VAL A 62 17.14 3.57 -3.30
N GLU A 63 17.77 4.59 -2.70
CA GLU A 63 19.23 4.67 -2.43
C GLU A 63 20.14 4.38 -3.64
N GLY A 64 19.84 4.97 -4.80
CA GLY A 64 20.67 4.84 -6.00
C GLY A 64 20.46 3.55 -6.81
N ARG A 65 19.62 2.63 -6.32
CA ARG A 65 19.14 1.46 -7.09
C ARG A 65 18.42 1.92 -8.36
N GLN A 66 18.63 1.21 -9.46
CA GLN A 66 18.02 1.49 -10.75
C GLN A 66 16.78 0.63 -10.97
N ALA A 67 15.90 1.00 -11.91
CA ALA A 67 14.68 0.23 -12.20
C ALA A 67 14.93 -1.08 -12.99
N THR A 68 16.02 -1.78 -12.70
CA THR A 68 16.33 -3.11 -13.26
C THR A 68 15.63 -4.20 -12.44
N PRO A 69 15.36 -5.39 -13.01
CA PRO A 69 14.77 -6.49 -12.25
C PRO A 69 15.57 -6.90 -11.00
N GLY A 70 16.91 -6.90 -11.09
CA GLY A 70 17.77 -7.27 -9.97
C GLY A 70 17.72 -6.26 -8.82
N ASP A 71 17.82 -4.97 -9.13
CA ASP A 71 17.76 -3.90 -8.14
C ASP A 71 16.37 -3.78 -7.51
N ALA A 72 15.30 -3.93 -8.31
CA ALA A 72 13.94 -3.93 -7.81
C ALA A 72 13.68 -5.12 -6.88
N TRP A 73 14.22 -6.30 -7.21
CA TRP A 73 14.16 -7.46 -6.33
C TRP A 73 14.87 -7.22 -4.99
N GLN A 74 16.07 -6.64 -5.01
CA GLN A 74 16.80 -6.27 -3.80
C GLN A 74 16.04 -5.21 -2.97
N GLN A 75 15.46 -4.20 -3.64
CA GLN A 75 14.61 -3.20 -3.02
C GLN A 75 13.42 -3.85 -2.33
N GLU A 76 12.73 -4.78 -2.99
CA GLU A 76 11.58 -5.48 -2.43
C GLU A 76 11.97 -6.35 -1.24
N LEU A 77 13.09 -7.08 -1.31
CA LEU A 77 13.60 -7.86 -0.17
C LEU A 77 13.89 -6.98 1.06
N TYR A 78 14.48 -5.81 0.85
CA TYR A 78 14.69 -4.86 1.94
C TYR A 78 13.35 -4.29 2.46
N GLN A 79 12.43 -3.98 1.54
CA GLN A 79 11.09 -3.52 1.87
C GLN A 79 10.30 -4.51 2.72
N LYS A 80 10.48 -5.82 2.53
CA LYS A 80 9.84 -6.84 3.38
C LYS A 80 10.17 -6.67 4.86
N THR A 81 11.39 -6.22 5.18
CA THR A 81 11.84 -6.04 6.56
C THR A 81 11.38 -4.71 7.16
N VAL A 82 11.48 -3.63 6.37
CA VAL A 82 11.27 -2.25 6.85
C VAL A 82 9.81 -1.80 6.73
N SER A 83 9.08 -2.33 5.74
CA SER A 83 7.74 -1.89 5.39
C SER A 83 6.69 -3.00 5.52
N ASP A 84 6.87 -4.17 4.90
CA ASP A 84 5.83 -5.21 4.92
C ASP A 84 5.52 -5.67 6.35
N ARG A 85 6.54 -6.01 7.13
CA ARG A 85 6.39 -6.52 8.49
C ARG A 85 5.61 -5.54 9.40
N PRO A 86 6.02 -4.28 9.60
CA PRO A 86 5.28 -3.37 10.47
C PRO A 86 3.88 -3.04 9.91
N CYS A 87 3.70 -3.00 8.59
CA CYS A 87 2.40 -2.80 7.96
C CYS A 87 1.43 -3.95 8.30
N LEU A 88 1.89 -5.19 8.20
CA LEU A 88 1.10 -6.37 8.55
C LEU A 88 0.80 -6.42 10.05
N GLU A 89 1.83 -6.25 10.89
CA GLU A 89 1.69 -6.32 12.34
C GLU A 89 0.69 -5.29 12.86
N TRP A 90 0.78 -4.04 12.38
CA TRP A 90 -0.19 -3.01 12.75
C TRP A 90 -1.59 -3.38 12.28
N THR A 91 -1.74 -3.83 11.03
CA THR A 91 -3.04 -4.17 10.44
C THR A 91 -3.74 -5.29 11.21
N VAL A 92 -3.03 -6.38 11.51
CA VAL A 92 -3.58 -7.52 12.25
C VAL A 92 -3.96 -7.11 13.66
N ARG A 93 -3.13 -6.33 14.35
CA ARG A 93 -3.43 -5.84 15.71
C ARG A 93 -4.63 -4.89 15.73
N ALA A 94 -4.72 -3.96 14.78
CA ALA A 94 -5.83 -3.03 14.66
C ALA A 94 -7.14 -3.77 14.34
N PHE A 95 -7.08 -4.75 13.42
CA PHE A 95 -8.21 -5.62 13.11
C PHE A 95 -8.68 -6.42 14.34
N ALA A 96 -7.76 -7.09 15.03
CA ALA A 96 -8.08 -7.89 16.22
C ALA A 96 -8.64 -7.06 17.38
N ALA A 97 -8.23 -5.79 17.48
CA ALA A 97 -8.75 -4.85 18.47
C ALA A 97 -10.08 -4.18 18.06
N GLY A 98 -10.67 -4.53 16.91
CA GLY A 98 -11.93 -3.94 16.44
C GLY A 98 -11.81 -2.47 16.01
N ARG A 99 -10.60 -2.00 15.67
CA ARG A 99 -10.31 -0.59 15.37
C ARG A 99 -10.58 -0.20 13.93
N LEU A 100 -10.80 -1.17 13.04
CA LEU A 100 -10.96 -0.95 11.61
C LEU A 100 -12.43 -1.13 11.21
N ALA A 101 -12.96 -0.18 10.42
CA ALA A 101 -14.27 -0.28 9.79
C ALA A 101 -14.24 0.31 8.38
N LEU A 102 -15.27 0.02 7.57
CA LEU A 102 -15.50 0.68 6.28
C LEU A 102 -16.64 1.68 6.43
N ALA A 103 -16.48 2.88 5.86
CA ALA A 103 -17.54 3.87 5.76
C ALA A 103 -18.32 3.72 4.45
N GLY A 104 -19.49 4.37 4.36
CA GLY A 104 -20.34 4.32 3.16
C GLY A 104 -19.84 5.13 1.95
N GLY A 105 -18.74 5.86 2.09
CA GLY A 105 -18.13 6.66 1.02
C GLY A 105 -16.91 5.99 0.38
N THR A 106 -16.45 6.53 -0.74
CA THR A 106 -15.28 6.02 -1.49
C THR A 106 -14.21 7.08 -1.72
N HIS A 107 -12.98 6.65 -1.92
CA HIS A 107 -11.89 7.47 -2.45
C HIS A 107 -12.00 7.63 -3.97
N GLN A 108 -11.11 8.44 -4.54
CA GLN A 108 -11.06 8.74 -5.98
C GLN A 108 -10.88 7.47 -6.84
N ASP A 109 -10.20 6.45 -6.31
CA ASP A 109 -9.99 5.16 -6.98
C ASP A 109 -11.19 4.21 -6.87
N GLY A 110 -12.31 4.66 -6.28
CA GLY A 110 -13.51 3.87 -6.03
C GLY A 110 -13.42 2.95 -4.81
N SER A 111 -12.28 2.89 -4.11
CA SER A 111 -12.14 2.04 -2.94
C SER A 111 -12.91 2.62 -1.74
N PRO A 112 -13.52 1.77 -0.88
CA PRO A 112 -14.20 2.24 0.32
C PRO A 112 -13.26 3.01 1.26
N ILE A 113 -13.78 4.05 1.90
CA ILE A 113 -13.06 4.79 2.95
C ILE A 113 -12.91 3.89 4.18
N VAL A 114 -11.68 3.75 4.67
CA VAL A 114 -11.40 3.03 5.92
C VAL A 114 -11.48 3.99 7.09
N LEU A 115 -12.15 3.56 8.16
CA LEU A 115 -12.13 4.20 9.46
C LEU A 115 -11.11 3.51 10.38
N VAL A 116 -10.32 4.30 11.11
CA VAL A 116 -9.47 3.84 12.22
C VAL A 116 -9.96 4.52 13.48
N ASP A 117 -10.41 3.74 14.47
CA ASP A 117 -11.02 4.24 15.70
C ASP A 117 -12.16 5.24 15.41
N GLY A 118 -12.99 4.94 14.41
CA GLY A 118 -14.11 5.78 13.97
C GLY A 118 -13.73 6.98 13.09
N HIS A 119 -12.44 7.25 12.85
CA HIS A 119 -12.00 8.40 12.07
C HIS A 119 -11.65 7.99 10.62
N PRO A 120 -12.16 8.71 9.60
CA PRO A 120 -11.85 8.40 8.22
C PRO A 120 -10.38 8.64 7.92
N THR A 121 -9.78 7.70 7.20
CA THR A 121 -8.41 7.79 6.71
C THR A 121 -8.37 8.41 5.32
N PRO A 122 -7.25 9.05 4.92
CA PRO A 122 -7.02 9.40 3.52
C PRO A 122 -6.82 8.15 2.67
N LEU A 123 -6.79 8.34 1.34
CA LEU A 123 -6.39 7.26 0.42
C LEU A 123 -5.02 6.69 0.85
N GLY A 124 -4.97 5.35 0.96
CA GLY A 124 -3.84 4.63 1.50
C GLY A 124 -3.96 4.25 2.99
N GLY A 125 -5.07 4.59 3.65
CA GLY A 125 -5.32 4.16 5.03
C GLY A 125 -4.40 4.82 6.06
N ARG A 126 -4.11 4.10 7.14
CA ARG A 126 -3.12 4.53 8.14
C ARG A 126 -1.72 4.51 7.52
N ARG A 127 -0.98 5.62 7.60
CA ARG A 127 0.44 5.65 7.23
C ARG A 127 1.31 5.37 8.45
N LEU A 128 2.21 4.40 8.35
CA LEU A 128 3.30 4.18 9.29
C LEU A 128 4.55 4.90 8.77
N GLY A 129 5.30 5.54 9.65
CA GLY A 129 6.42 6.43 9.28
C GLY A 129 6.23 7.82 9.87
#